data_AF-A0A9W8AQW6-F1
#
_entry.id   AF-A0A9W8AQW6-F1
#
_cell.length_a   1.000
_cell.length_b   1.000
_cell.length_c   1.000
_cell.angle_alpha   90.00
_cell.angle_beta   90.00
_cell.angle_gamma   90.00
#
_symmetry.space_group_name_H-M   'P 1'
#
loop_
_entity.id
_entity.type
_entity.pdbx_description
1 polymer ?
#
loop_
_entity_poly.entity_id
_entity_poly.type
_entity_poly.pdbx_seq_one_letter_code
_entity_poly.pdbx_strand_id
1 'polypeptide(L)'
;MFSPVYSQLLPDRFQATANNGCVKKEWSNFNSTALREDFNIDCDGTGVIVDANGGLILKADRTCWWPGITYKHNDIHYGTATVELTMAAVSGWATAFIRGKEKGDEIDLEWVGPKTDAVETMFYKNGERVKGNYLNKDLRLWDPNAKPMSEEFYRYEI
;
A
#
# COMPACT_ATOMS: atom_id res chain seq x y z
N MET A 1 20.06 33.45 -35.18
CA MET A 1 21.19 33.52 -34.22
C MET A 1 20.64 33.10 -32.87
N PHE A 2 21.26 32.06 -32.27
CA PHE A 2 20.95 31.38 -30.99
C PHE A 2 19.67 30.53 -30.89
N SER A 3 19.84 29.26 -31.27
CA SER A 3 19.34 28.11 -30.50
C SER A 3 20.09 28.04 -29.16
N PRO A 4 19.49 27.39 -28.14
CA PRO A 4 20.18 26.22 -27.65
C PRO A 4 19.30 24.98 -27.60
N VAL A 5 19.85 23.96 -28.22
CA VAL A 5 19.59 22.54 -28.08
C VAL A 5 19.78 22.14 -26.60
N TYR A 6 18.77 21.54 -26.00
CA TYR A 6 18.97 20.58 -24.90
C TYR A 6 18.40 19.24 -25.33
N SER A 7 19.15 18.58 -26.21
CA SER A 7 19.16 17.12 -26.30
C SER A 7 19.98 16.60 -25.13
N GLN A 8 19.37 16.41 -23.97
CA GLN A 8 19.93 15.50 -22.98
C GLN A 8 19.38 14.12 -23.27
N LEU A 9 20.26 13.37 -23.92
CA LEU A 9 20.31 11.93 -24.09
C LEU A 9 19.64 11.23 -22.89
N LEU A 10 18.41 10.74 -23.09
CA LEU A 10 17.95 9.60 -22.31
C LEU A 10 18.93 8.47 -22.66
N PRO A 11 19.59 7.81 -21.70
CA PRO A 11 20.35 6.63 -22.02
C PRO A 11 19.39 5.61 -22.65
N ASP A 12 19.61 5.40 -23.94
CA ASP A 12 19.06 4.31 -24.70
C ASP A 12 19.30 3.00 -23.95
N ARG A 13 18.23 2.21 -23.82
CA ARG A 13 18.18 0.83 -23.31
C ARG A 13 18.14 0.67 -21.79
N PHE A 14 16.95 0.83 -21.22
CA PHE A 14 16.51 -0.16 -20.22
C PHE A 14 16.29 -1.50 -20.94
N GLN A 15 17.34 -2.32 -21.03
CA GLN A 15 17.14 -3.75 -21.20
C GLN A 15 16.75 -4.31 -19.83
N ALA A 16 15.45 -4.51 -19.61
CA ALA A 16 15.02 -5.45 -18.59
C ALA A 16 15.55 -6.82 -19.01
N THR A 17 16.69 -7.24 -18.44
CA THR A 17 17.10 -8.63 -18.49
C THR A 17 16.01 -9.42 -17.79
N ALA A 18 15.28 -10.25 -18.54
CA ALA A 18 14.31 -11.17 -18.00
C ALA A 18 15.01 -12.08 -16.98
N ASN A 19 14.89 -11.76 -15.70
CA ASN A 19 15.19 -12.70 -14.65
C ASN A 19 14.09 -13.77 -14.70
N ASN A 20 14.51 -15.03 -14.78
CA ASN A 20 13.66 -16.20 -14.87
C ASN A 20 12.67 -16.30 -13.69
N GLY A 21 11.49 -15.71 -13.87
CA GLY A 21 10.31 -15.92 -13.02
C GLY A 21 9.78 -14.65 -12.36
N CYS A 22 9.00 -13.85 -13.09
CA CYS A 22 8.01 -13.00 -12.42
C CYS A 22 7.02 -13.92 -11.70
N VAL A 23 7.07 -13.95 -10.37
CA VAL A 23 6.17 -14.76 -9.56
C VAL A 23 4.95 -13.90 -9.19
N LYS A 24 3.77 -14.34 -9.61
CA LYS A 24 2.51 -13.78 -9.14
C LYS A 24 2.10 -14.50 -7.85
N LYS A 25 1.83 -13.73 -6.80
CA LYS A 25 1.19 -14.22 -5.57
C LYS A 25 -0.09 -13.44 -5.39
N GLU A 26 -1.17 -14.16 -5.10
CA GLU A 26 -2.48 -13.59 -4.85
C GLU A 26 -3.03 -14.22 -3.57
N TRP A 27 -3.54 -13.36 -2.70
CA TRP A 27 -4.22 -13.78 -1.49
C TRP A 27 -5.65 -13.28 -1.56
N SER A 28 -6.59 -14.22 -1.46
CA SER A 28 -8.03 -13.99 -1.45
C SER A 28 -8.65 -15.15 -0.67
N ASN A 29 -9.87 -14.97 -0.16
CA ASN A 29 -10.55 -15.98 0.64
C ASN A 29 -9.63 -16.49 1.77
N PHE A 30 -9.13 -15.56 2.58
CA PHE A 30 -8.17 -15.86 3.62
C PHE A 30 -8.69 -16.97 4.52
N ASN A 31 -7.78 -17.84 4.94
CA ASN A 31 -7.99 -18.71 6.10
C ASN A 31 -6.86 -18.43 7.09
N SER A 32 -7.13 -18.53 8.38
CA SER A 32 -6.17 -18.16 9.43
C SER A 32 -4.85 -18.94 9.33
N THR A 33 -4.89 -20.22 8.97
CA THR A 33 -3.69 -21.06 8.77
C THR A 33 -2.85 -20.56 7.60
N ALA A 34 -3.46 -20.40 6.42
CA ALA A 34 -2.77 -19.96 5.20
C ALA A 34 -2.22 -18.52 5.33
N LEU A 35 -2.95 -17.64 6.01
CA LEU A 35 -2.46 -16.28 6.29
C LEU A 35 -1.15 -16.31 7.10
N ARG A 36 -1.01 -17.25 8.06
CA ARG A 36 0.19 -17.38 8.90
C ARG A 36 1.39 -17.99 8.18
N GLU A 37 1.17 -18.69 7.09
CA GLU A 37 2.26 -19.24 6.27
C GLU A 37 3.08 -18.10 5.65
N ASP A 38 2.41 -17.04 5.19
CA ASP A 38 3.03 -15.97 4.43
C ASP A 38 3.20 -14.65 5.19
N PHE A 39 2.45 -14.40 6.27
CA PHE A 39 2.44 -13.12 6.97
C PHE A 39 2.76 -13.22 8.46
N ASN A 40 3.57 -12.28 8.96
CA ASN A 40 3.65 -11.92 10.37
C ASN A 40 2.35 -11.18 10.71
N ILE A 41 1.72 -11.54 11.82
CA ILE A 41 0.42 -11.01 12.20
C ILE A 41 0.56 -10.32 13.56
N ASP A 42 0.32 -9.02 13.57
CA ASP A 42 0.20 -8.23 14.78
C ASP A 42 -1.22 -8.33 15.32
N CYS A 43 -1.38 -8.49 16.64
CA CYS A 43 -2.68 -8.69 17.29
C CYS A 43 -3.50 -9.86 16.72
N ASP A 44 -2.84 -11.00 16.56
CA ASP A 44 -3.46 -12.18 15.99
C ASP A 44 -4.66 -12.68 16.80
N GLY A 45 -5.84 -12.76 16.15
CA GLY A 45 -7.09 -13.23 16.77
C GLY A 45 -7.87 -12.18 17.57
N THR A 46 -7.31 -10.99 17.82
CA THR A 46 -8.02 -9.90 18.51
C THR A 46 -8.22 -8.68 17.62
N GLY A 47 -7.18 -8.31 16.86
CA GLY A 47 -7.21 -7.21 15.90
C GLY A 47 -7.16 -7.66 14.45
N VAL A 48 -6.56 -8.81 14.15
CA VAL A 48 -6.56 -9.39 12.81
C VAL A 48 -7.51 -10.59 12.79
N ILE A 49 -8.62 -10.43 12.09
CA ILE A 49 -9.74 -11.38 12.08
C ILE A 49 -10.02 -11.78 10.64
N VAL A 50 -10.20 -13.07 10.40
CA VAL A 50 -10.70 -13.59 9.13
C VAL A 50 -12.18 -13.92 9.32
N ASP A 51 -13.05 -13.30 8.54
CA ASP A 51 -14.49 -13.54 8.63
C ASP A 51 -14.89 -14.89 8.00
N ALA A 52 -16.17 -15.26 8.12
CA ALA A 52 -16.68 -16.54 7.63
C ALA A 52 -16.61 -16.70 6.09
N ASN A 53 -16.45 -15.60 5.35
CA ASN A 53 -16.33 -15.57 3.90
C ASN A 53 -14.88 -15.46 3.45
N GLY A 54 -13.92 -15.47 4.38
CA GLY A 54 -12.50 -15.28 4.09
C GLY A 54 -12.09 -13.83 3.85
N GLY A 55 -12.90 -12.87 4.26
CA GLY A 55 -12.53 -11.45 4.32
C GLY A 55 -11.57 -11.18 5.47
N LEU A 56 -10.56 -10.34 5.24
CA LEU A 56 -9.63 -9.92 6.27
C LEU A 56 -10.11 -8.60 6.91
N ILE A 57 -10.26 -8.60 8.23
CA ILE A 57 -10.65 -7.45 9.02
C ILE A 57 -9.48 -7.06 9.93
N LEU A 58 -9.00 -5.83 9.77
CA LEU A 58 -8.06 -5.18 10.68
C LEU A 58 -8.83 -4.28 11.63
N LYS A 59 -9.17 -4.81 12.80
CA LYS A 59 -9.93 -4.13 13.83
C LYS A 59 -9.00 -3.56 14.88
N ALA A 60 -9.03 -2.24 15.00
CA ALA A 60 -8.23 -1.54 15.96
C ALA A 60 -9.11 -1.01 17.10
N ASP A 61 -8.72 -1.28 18.34
CA ASP A 61 -9.44 -0.89 19.56
C ASP A 61 -8.48 -0.80 20.76
N ARG A 62 -9.02 -0.69 21.98
CA ARG A 62 -8.19 -0.57 23.20
C ARG A 62 -7.35 -1.81 23.51
N THR A 63 -7.71 -2.98 22.95
CA THR A 63 -6.98 -4.24 23.13
C THR A 63 -5.91 -4.44 22.07
N CYS A 64 -6.10 -3.86 20.88
CA CYS A 64 -5.12 -3.84 19.80
C CYS A 64 -5.13 -2.51 19.06
N TRP A 65 -4.05 -1.74 19.19
CA TRP A 65 -3.95 -0.41 18.58
C TRP A 65 -3.39 -0.45 17.15
N TRP A 66 -2.68 -1.51 16.77
CA TRP A 66 -2.00 -1.63 15.47
C TRP A 66 -2.25 -3.01 14.80
N PRO A 67 -3.49 -3.39 14.49
CA PRO A 67 -3.72 -4.64 13.76
C PRO A 67 -3.04 -4.55 12.39
N GLY A 68 -2.23 -5.56 12.06
CA GLY A 68 -1.41 -5.51 10.86
C GLY A 68 -0.98 -6.89 10.40
N ILE A 69 -0.74 -6.99 9.09
CA ILE A 69 -0.08 -8.15 8.49
C ILE A 69 1.13 -7.68 7.69
N THR A 70 2.28 -8.33 7.89
CA THR A 70 3.52 -8.03 7.17
C THR A 70 4.00 -9.28 6.45
N TYR A 71 4.24 -9.19 5.15
CA TYR A 71 4.73 -10.32 4.38
C TYR A 71 6.09 -10.80 4.90
N LYS A 72 6.22 -12.09 5.25
CA LYS A 72 7.40 -12.68 5.91
C LYS A 72 8.56 -12.94 4.98
N HIS A 73 8.26 -13.14 3.70
CA HIS A 73 9.27 -13.57 2.74
C HIS A 73 10.03 -12.37 2.18
N ASN A 74 11.07 -12.65 1.40
CA ASN A 74 11.85 -11.59 0.77
C ASN A 74 10.95 -10.66 -0.03
N ASP A 75 11.16 -9.36 0.19
CA ASP A 75 10.47 -8.29 -0.51
C ASP A 75 10.57 -8.45 -2.03
N ILE A 76 9.50 -8.10 -2.71
CA ILE A 76 9.36 -8.25 -4.15
C ILE A 76 10.28 -7.23 -4.83
N HIS A 77 11.39 -7.70 -5.39
CA HIS A 77 12.37 -6.86 -6.10
C HIS A 77 11.76 -6.36 -7.42
N TYR A 78 11.15 -5.17 -7.38
CA TYR A 78 10.37 -4.54 -8.46
C TYR A 78 9.08 -5.27 -8.83
N GLY A 79 8.17 -4.59 -9.53
CA GLY A 79 6.84 -5.11 -9.89
C GLY A 79 5.72 -4.36 -9.19
N THR A 80 4.53 -4.94 -9.21
CA THR A 80 3.29 -4.30 -8.76
C THR A 80 2.78 -4.95 -7.49
N ALA A 81 2.33 -4.15 -6.53
CA ALA A 81 1.59 -4.61 -5.37
C ALA A 81 0.17 -4.00 -5.41
N THR A 82 -0.84 -4.84 -5.29
CA THR A 82 -2.24 -4.40 -5.33
C THR A 82 -2.95 -4.82 -4.05
N VAL A 83 -3.83 -3.96 -3.55
CA VAL A 83 -4.78 -4.28 -2.48
C VAL A 83 -6.18 -3.81 -2.85
N GLU A 84 -7.19 -4.60 -2.48
CA GLU A 84 -8.58 -4.15 -2.46
C GLU A 84 -9.00 -3.97 -1.00
N LEU A 85 -9.33 -2.74 -0.60
CA LEU A 85 -9.67 -2.43 0.79
C LEU A 85 -10.74 -1.34 0.91
N THR A 86 -11.34 -1.31 2.10
CA THR A 86 -12.22 -0.24 2.59
C THR A 86 -11.56 0.35 3.83
N MET A 87 -11.45 1.69 3.92
CA MET A 87 -10.74 2.35 5.02
C MET A 87 -11.57 2.47 6.30
N ALA A 88 -10.90 2.65 7.43
CA ALA A 88 -11.54 3.07 8.68
C ALA A 88 -11.86 4.58 8.66
N ALA A 89 -13.14 4.96 8.82
CA ALA A 89 -13.57 6.37 8.85
C ALA A 89 -13.44 7.07 10.21
N VAL A 90 -12.86 6.42 11.22
CA VAL A 90 -12.83 6.95 12.59
C VAL A 90 -11.73 8.00 12.71
N SER A 91 -12.06 9.16 13.29
CA SER A 91 -11.10 10.25 13.49
C SER A 91 -9.83 9.78 14.23
N GLY A 92 -8.67 10.07 13.65
CA GLY A 92 -7.36 9.76 14.23
C GLY A 92 -6.90 8.32 14.03
N TRP A 93 -7.66 7.49 13.31
CA TRP A 93 -7.24 6.16 12.88
C TRP A 93 -6.71 6.22 11.45
N ALA A 94 -5.61 5.51 11.21
CA ALA A 94 -5.05 5.34 9.89
C ALA A 94 -5.28 3.91 9.39
N THR A 95 -5.70 3.78 8.14
CA THR A 95 -5.52 2.55 7.35
C THR A 95 -4.31 2.77 6.46
N ALA A 96 -3.46 1.76 6.28
CA ALA A 96 -2.24 1.90 5.49
C ALA A 96 -1.99 0.69 4.60
N PHE A 97 -1.49 0.94 3.39
CA PHE A 97 -0.91 -0.06 2.50
C PHE A 97 0.50 0.39 2.16
N ILE A 98 1.47 -0.39 2.63
CA ILE A 98 2.89 -0.02 2.65
C ILE A 98 3.67 -1.05 1.84
N ARG A 99 4.55 -0.57 0.96
CA ARG A 99 5.57 -1.38 0.31
C ARG A 99 6.94 -0.86 0.67
N GLY A 100 7.73 -1.68 1.35
CA GLY A 100 9.09 -1.34 1.69
C GLY A 100 9.55 -2.08 2.94
N LYS A 101 10.59 -1.54 3.55
CA LYS A 101 11.13 -2.04 4.83
C LYS A 101 11.30 -0.87 5.76
N GLU A 102 11.07 -1.11 7.05
CA GLU A 102 11.36 -0.14 8.10
C GLU A 102 12.81 0.39 7.94
N LYS A 103 12.98 1.71 7.87
CA LYS A 103 14.26 2.41 7.67
C LYS A 103 14.93 2.18 6.30
N GLY A 104 14.20 1.59 5.35
CA GLY A 104 14.62 1.39 3.97
C GLY A 104 13.93 2.34 3.00
N ASP A 105 13.92 1.96 1.73
CA ASP A 105 13.04 2.58 0.75
C ASP A 105 11.60 2.08 1.00
N GLU A 106 10.63 3.00 0.94
CA GLU A 106 9.24 2.73 1.33
C GLU A 106 8.27 3.62 0.54
N ILE A 107 7.16 3.05 0.09
CA ILE A 107 6.03 3.74 -0.54
C ILE A 107 4.78 3.44 0.28
N ASP A 108 4.08 4.48 0.70
CA ASP A 108 2.88 4.35 1.52
C ASP A 108 1.68 4.96 0.82
N LEU A 109 0.56 4.25 0.95
CA LEU A 109 -0.78 4.80 0.79
C LEU A 109 -1.45 4.78 2.17
N GLU A 110 -1.82 5.96 2.66
CA GLU A 110 -2.40 6.13 3.99
C GLU A 110 -3.76 6.84 3.91
N TRP A 111 -4.76 6.29 4.59
CA TRP A 111 -6.08 6.89 4.73
C TRP A 111 -6.30 7.26 6.18
N VAL A 112 -6.43 8.55 6.46
CA VAL A 112 -6.62 9.06 7.82
C VAL A 112 -8.08 9.47 8.01
N GLY A 113 -8.80 8.73 8.85
CA GLY A 113 -10.17 9.08 9.21
C GLY A 113 -10.22 10.44 9.92
N PRO A 114 -11.28 11.25 9.70
CA PRO A 114 -12.53 10.92 9.01
C PRO A 114 -12.54 11.29 7.52
N LYS A 115 -11.39 11.55 6.90
CA LYS A 115 -11.31 11.99 5.51
C LYS A 115 -11.45 10.79 4.58
N THR A 116 -12.65 10.61 4.03
CA THR A 116 -13.02 9.41 3.25
C THR A 116 -12.96 9.61 1.74
N ASP A 117 -12.52 10.78 1.27
CA ASP A 117 -12.44 11.17 -0.14
C ASP A 117 -11.01 11.37 -0.65
N ALA A 118 -10.00 11.13 0.19
CA ALA A 118 -8.58 11.24 -0.16
C ALA A 118 -7.72 10.12 0.43
N VAL A 119 -6.64 9.81 -0.28
CA VAL A 119 -5.50 9.01 0.20
C VAL A 119 -4.24 9.88 0.21
N GLU A 120 -3.47 9.78 1.28
CA GLU A 120 -2.15 10.41 1.39
C GLU A 120 -1.09 9.46 0.84
N THR A 121 -0.18 10.00 0.02
CA THR A 121 0.93 9.21 -0.53
C THR A 121 2.27 9.69 0.01
N MET A 122 3.06 8.76 0.52
CA MET A 122 4.42 9.03 1.01
C MET A 122 5.45 8.20 0.26
N PHE A 123 6.67 8.73 0.17
CA PHE A 123 7.83 8.01 -0.33
C PHE A 123 9.03 8.30 0.56
N TYR A 124 9.73 7.25 0.97
CA TYR A 124 10.97 7.30 1.73
C TYR A 124 12.09 6.67 0.92
N LYS A 125 13.28 7.27 1.03
CA LYS A 125 14.52 6.74 0.47
C LYS A 125 15.52 6.57 1.60
N ASN A 126 15.97 5.35 1.83
CA ASN A 126 16.86 4.98 2.95
C ASN A 126 16.35 5.50 4.31
N GLY A 127 15.05 5.37 4.56
CA GLY A 127 14.39 5.83 5.79
C GLY A 127 14.16 7.34 5.86
N GLU A 128 14.60 8.12 4.87
CA GLU A 128 14.36 9.55 4.82
C GLU A 128 13.19 9.88 3.89
N ARG A 129 12.21 10.62 4.42
CA ARG A 129 11.07 11.08 3.63
C ARG A 129 11.56 11.95 2.47
N VAL A 130 11.20 11.56 1.25
CA VAL A 130 11.51 12.33 0.06
C VAL A 130 10.62 13.56 0.02
N LYS A 131 11.23 14.74 -0.12
CA LYS A 131 10.55 16.04 -0.18
C LYS A 131 10.41 16.47 -1.63
N GLY A 132 9.22 16.93 -2.03
CA GLY A 132 8.99 17.49 -3.36
C GLY A 132 7.57 18.00 -3.53
N ASN A 133 7.36 18.90 -4.50
CA ASN A 133 6.07 19.58 -4.75
C ASN A 133 4.95 18.64 -5.25
N TYR A 134 5.27 17.38 -5.55
CA TYR A 134 4.35 16.35 -6.04
C TYR A 134 4.19 15.18 -5.07
N LEU A 135 4.93 15.19 -3.96
CA LEU A 135 4.86 14.21 -2.90
C LEU A 135 4.05 14.83 -1.75
N ASN A 136 3.29 14.02 -1.00
CA ASN A 136 2.37 14.48 0.05
C ASN A 136 1.10 15.20 -0.46
N LYS A 137 0.58 14.76 -1.60
CA LYS A 137 -0.73 15.22 -2.07
C LYS A 137 -1.79 14.19 -1.71
N ASP A 138 -2.93 14.70 -1.31
CA ASP A 138 -4.17 13.95 -1.34
C ASP A 138 -4.45 13.55 -2.78
N LEU A 139 -4.40 12.26 -3.08
CA LEU A 139 -5.02 11.74 -4.28
C LEU A 139 -6.50 11.52 -3.96
N ARG A 140 -7.36 12.15 -4.74
CA ARG A 140 -8.81 12.03 -4.61
C ARG A 140 -9.34 11.07 -5.65
N LEU A 141 -10.48 10.46 -5.35
CA LEU A 141 -11.24 9.69 -6.32
C LEU A 141 -11.59 10.61 -7.51
N TRP A 142 -11.37 10.10 -8.73
CA TRP A 142 -11.60 10.86 -9.96
C TRP A 142 -13.08 10.85 -10.36
N ASP A 143 -13.82 9.81 -9.99
CA ASP A 143 -15.25 9.67 -10.27
C ASP A 143 -16.04 10.54 -9.28
N PRO A 144 -16.77 11.55 -9.74
CA PRO A 144 -17.56 12.43 -8.87
C PRO A 144 -18.74 11.72 -8.19
N ASN A 145 -19.10 10.50 -8.60
CA ASN A 145 -20.15 9.69 -7.99
C ASN A 145 -19.62 8.58 -7.09
N ALA A 146 -18.29 8.52 -6.90
CA ALA A 146 -17.65 7.53 -6.07
C ALA A 146 -18.14 7.66 -4.62
N LYS A 147 -18.41 6.52 -3.95
CA LYS A 147 -18.81 6.57 -2.55
C LYS A 147 -17.60 6.84 -1.67
N PRO A 148 -17.81 7.29 -0.42
CA PRO A 148 -16.74 7.35 0.57
C PRO A 148 -15.91 6.05 0.60
N MET A 149 -14.58 6.15 0.67
CA MET A 149 -13.66 4.99 0.71
C MET A 149 -13.86 4.09 1.93
N SER A 150 -14.70 4.50 2.88
CA SER A 150 -15.13 3.73 4.03
C SER A 150 -16.39 2.90 3.82
N GLU A 151 -17.07 3.06 2.68
CA GLU A 151 -18.36 2.41 2.38
C GLU A 151 -18.24 1.31 1.33
N GLU A 152 -17.19 1.33 0.50
CA GLU A 152 -16.97 0.31 -0.52
C GLU A 152 -15.48 -0.01 -0.70
N PHE A 153 -15.23 -1.19 -1.26
CA PHE A 153 -13.89 -1.64 -1.57
C PHE A 153 -13.40 -0.95 -2.84
N TYR A 154 -12.18 -0.42 -2.75
CA TYR A 154 -11.46 0.14 -3.88
C TYR A 154 -10.15 -0.60 -4.09
N ARG A 155 -9.73 -0.69 -5.35
CA ARG A 155 -8.45 -1.25 -5.75
C ARG A 155 -7.38 -0.17 -5.76
N TYR A 156 -6.28 -0.40 -5.04
CA TYR A 156 -5.10 0.45 -4.99
C TYR A 156 -3.87 -0.30 -5.47
N GLU A 157 -2.93 0.41 -6.08
CA GLU A 157 -1.78 -0.17 -6.75
C GLU A 157 -0.52 0.67 -6.50
N ILE A 158 0.58 -0.01 -6.15
CA ILE A 158 1.95 0.53 -6.03
C ILE A 158 2.86 -0.18 -7.02
#